data_AF-A0A2V8ZGW6-F1
#
_entry.id   AF-A0A2V8ZGW6-F1
#
_cell.length_a   1.000
_cell.length_b   1.000
_cell.length_c   1.000
_cell.angle_alpha   90.00
_cell.angle_beta   90.00
_cell.angle_gamma   90.00
#
_symmetry.space_group_name_H-M   'P 1'
#
loop_
_entity.id
_entity.type
_entity.pdbx_description
1 polymer ?
#
loop_
_entity_poly.entity_id
_entity_poly.type
_entity_poly.pdbx_seq_one_letter_code
_entity_poly.pdbx_strand_id
1 'polypeptide(L)'
;MAILGPIVRNDLFFFVFIFGAAILLILREWQAASHAKAAAGSLNAAEKRLLKSQNRRQRRWMIAAATASLTVILVLTADFIYARANSAAPAAQAIDPVGSIVRVPVSQAQDGALHLFTVNAGSQSLRFMIIKKPNGWGVALDACRICGAEGYRQDGQNVVCRHCASAIFIPSIGDQGGCNPIGVPARLDGGDIVIDISGLAEKSKEIPR
;
A
#
# COMPACT_ATOMS: atom_id res chain seq x y z
N MET A 1 1.25 18.74 5.88
CA MET A 1 1.18 17.28 5.60
C MET A 1 0.11 16.89 4.58
N ALA A 2 -1.02 17.61 4.45
CA ALA A 2 -2.13 17.26 3.55
C ALA A 2 -1.83 17.35 2.03
N ILE A 3 -0.79 18.09 1.61
CA ILE A 3 -0.44 18.27 0.19
C ILE A 3 0.68 17.29 -0.24
N LEU A 4 1.67 17.07 0.63
CA LEU A 4 2.76 16.13 0.37
C LEU A 4 2.27 14.67 0.40
N GLY A 5 1.31 14.36 1.28
CA GLY A 5 0.78 13.01 1.42
C GLY A 5 0.17 12.43 0.14
N PRO A 6 -0.68 13.15 -0.59
CA PRO A 6 -1.23 12.71 -1.87
C PRO A 6 -0.20 12.67 -3.01
N ILE A 7 0.79 13.57 -3.02
CA ILE A 7 1.84 13.61 -4.05
C ILE A 7 2.80 12.42 -3.92
N VAL A 8 3.16 12.05 -2.69
CA VAL A 8 4.00 10.86 -2.43
C VAL A 8 3.21 9.56 -2.59
N ARG A 9 1.87 9.57 -2.39
CA ARG A 9 0.99 8.39 -2.59
C ARG A 9 0.49 8.22 -4.01
N ASN A 10 0.56 9.25 -4.84
CA ASN A 10 0.23 9.12 -6.25
C ASN A 10 1.45 8.55 -6.96
N ASP A 11 1.59 7.22 -6.97
CA ASP A 11 2.69 6.50 -7.62
C ASP A 11 2.84 6.92 -9.10
N LEU A 12 1.73 7.36 -9.70
CA LEU A 12 1.64 7.97 -11.03
C LEU A 12 2.55 9.20 -11.17
N PHE A 13 2.76 9.98 -10.11
CA PHE A 13 3.71 11.10 -10.09
C PHE A 13 5.14 10.61 -10.30
N PHE A 14 5.53 9.51 -9.64
CA PHE A 14 6.87 8.93 -9.78
C PHE A 14 7.09 8.39 -11.19
N PHE A 15 6.10 7.67 -11.74
CA PHE A 15 6.15 7.19 -13.11
C PHE A 15 6.17 8.35 -14.12
N VAL A 16 5.33 9.37 -13.96
CA VAL A 16 5.30 10.57 -14.82
C VAL A 16 6.63 11.31 -14.79
N PHE A 17 7.26 11.43 -13.62
CA PHE A 17 8.54 12.12 -13.50
C PHE A 17 9.67 11.34 -14.16
N ILE A 18 9.72 10.02 -13.98
CA ILE A 18 10.73 9.16 -14.62
C ILE A 18 10.52 9.10 -16.14
N PHE A 19 9.29 8.84 -16.60
CA PHE A 19 8.99 8.84 -18.04
C PHE A 19 9.20 10.23 -18.66
N GLY A 20 8.85 11.30 -17.95
CA GLY A 20 9.10 12.68 -18.36
C GLY A 20 10.60 12.97 -18.51
N ALA A 21 11.43 12.56 -17.56
CA ALA A 21 12.88 12.68 -17.65
C ALA A 21 13.45 11.87 -18.83
N ALA A 22 12.98 10.64 -19.04
CA ALA A 22 13.38 9.82 -20.18
C ALA A 22 12.99 10.46 -21.53
N ILE A 23 11.78 11.01 -21.64
CA ILE A 23 11.31 11.74 -22.84
C ILE A 23 12.17 12.99 -23.08
N LEU A 24 12.50 13.76 -22.04
CA LEU A 24 13.37 14.94 -22.16
C LEU A 24 14.77 14.56 -22.64
N LEU A 25 15.34 13.45 -22.18
CA LEU A 25 16.63 12.95 -22.66
C LEU A 25 16.58 12.55 -24.14
N ILE A 26 15.49 11.92 -24.58
CA ILE A 26 15.27 11.56 -25.99
C ILE A 26 15.09 12.82 -26.86
N LEU A 27 14.31 13.80 -26.40
CA LEU A 27 14.12 15.09 -27.08
C LEU A 27 15.45 15.86 -27.22
N ARG A 28 16.26 15.89 -26.16
CA ARG A 28 17.59 16.51 -26.18
C ARG A 28 18.51 15.83 -27.20
N GLU A 29 18.51 14.50 -27.27
CA GLU A 29 19.28 13.75 -28.28
C GLU A 29 18.80 14.05 -29.70
N TRP A 30 17.49 14.12 -29.91
CA TRP A 30 16.91 14.44 -31.21
C TRP A 30 17.28 15.87 -31.66
N GLN A 31 17.23 16.84 -30.76
CA GLN A 31 17.70 18.20 -30.99
C GLN A 31 19.22 18.25 -31.25
N ALA A 32 20.03 17.56 -30.44
CA ALA A 32 21.48 17.53 -30.64
C ALA A 32 21.85 16.89 -32.00
N ALA A 33 21.16 15.83 -32.41
CA ALA A 33 21.36 15.17 -33.69
C ALA A 33 20.89 16.05 -34.87
N SER A 34 19.81 16.82 -34.72
CA SER A 34 19.33 17.74 -35.76
C SER A 34 20.28 18.94 -35.93
N HIS A 35 20.75 19.54 -34.83
CA HIS A 35 21.77 20.60 -34.86
C HIS A 35 23.10 20.11 -35.45
N ALA A 36 23.53 18.88 -35.12
CA ALA A 36 24.73 18.28 -35.69
C ALA A 36 24.60 18.00 -37.20
N LYS A 37 23.42 17.61 -37.69
CA LYS A 37 23.15 17.48 -39.14
C LYS A 37 23.22 18.82 -39.86
N ALA A 38 22.69 19.88 -39.26
CA ALA A 38 22.72 21.23 -39.85
C ALA A 38 24.16 21.78 -39.95
N ALA A 39 25.02 21.49 -38.97
CA ALA A 39 26.42 21.93 -38.95
C ALA A 39 27.37 21.09 -39.84
N ALA A 40 26.92 19.93 -40.34
CA ALA A 40 27.78 18.98 -41.07
C ALA A 40 28.26 19.45 -42.45
N GLY A 41 27.65 20.51 -43.00
CA GLY A 41 27.93 21.04 -44.33
C GLY A 41 29.30 21.73 -44.49
N SER A 42 29.91 22.21 -43.41
CA SER A 42 31.11 23.08 -43.47
C SER A 42 32.40 22.48 -42.92
N LEU A 43 32.42 21.20 -42.54
CA LEU A 43 33.49 20.62 -41.73
C LEU A 43 34.58 19.88 -42.52
N ASN A 44 35.82 19.98 -42.04
CA ASN A 44 37.00 19.32 -42.59
C ASN A 44 36.99 17.80 -42.36
N ALA A 45 37.78 17.03 -43.13
CA ALA A 45 37.77 15.55 -43.06
C ALA A 45 38.16 14.97 -41.69
N ALA A 46 39.08 15.65 -40.98
CA ALA A 46 39.48 15.28 -39.62
C ALA A 46 38.37 15.54 -38.59
N GLU A 47 37.70 16.70 -38.67
CA GLU A 47 36.58 17.07 -37.78
C GLU A 47 35.38 16.13 -37.94
N LYS A 48 35.10 15.70 -39.17
CA LYS A 48 34.06 14.69 -39.45
C LYS A 48 34.33 13.36 -38.72
N ARG A 49 35.60 12.93 -38.63
CA ARG A 49 35.97 11.70 -37.91
C ARG A 49 35.86 11.86 -36.39
N LEU A 50 36.26 13.02 -35.86
CA LEU A 50 36.12 13.34 -34.43
C LEU A 50 34.65 13.37 -34.00
N LEU A 51 33.79 14.06 -34.74
CA LEU A 51 32.34 14.12 -34.47
C LEU A 51 31.69 12.74 -34.55
N LYS A 52 32.08 11.90 -35.52
CA LYS A 52 31.56 10.52 -35.62
C LYS A 52 31.96 9.68 -34.39
N SER A 53 33.16 9.87 -33.86
CA SER A 53 33.64 9.20 -32.64
C SER A 53 32.88 9.69 -31.40
N GLN A 54 32.77 11.01 -31.23
CA GLN A 54 32.05 11.65 -30.13
C GLN A 54 30.56 11.26 -30.13
N ASN A 55 29.91 11.28 -31.29
CA ASN A 55 28.50 10.90 -31.42
C ASN A 55 28.29 9.41 -31.12
N ARG A 56 29.23 8.52 -31.51
CA ARG A 56 29.18 7.10 -31.12
C ARG A 56 29.32 6.91 -29.61
N ARG A 57 30.25 7.62 -28.98
CA ARG A 57 30.44 7.58 -27.52
C ARG A 57 29.20 8.10 -26.82
N GLN A 58 28.69 9.26 -27.21
CA GLN A 58 27.48 9.87 -26.65
C GLN A 58 26.28 8.94 -26.79
N ARG A 59 26.04 8.37 -27.99
CA ARG A 59 24.96 7.41 -28.22
C ARG A 59 25.10 6.16 -27.34
N ARG A 60 26.30 5.65 -27.12
CA ARG A 60 26.54 4.51 -26.20
C ARG A 60 26.22 4.88 -24.75
N TRP A 61 26.66 6.05 -24.28
CA TRP A 61 26.34 6.54 -22.93
C TRP A 61 24.84 6.77 -22.73
N MET A 62 24.17 7.27 -23.76
CA MET A 62 22.72 7.45 -23.74
C MET A 62 21.96 6.13 -23.72
N ILE A 63 22.37 5.16 -24.55
CA ILE A 63 21.79 3.82 -24.51
C ILE A 63 21.99 3.21 -23.12
N ALA A 64 23.20 3.31 -22.55
CA ALA A 64 23.49 2.80 -21.20
C ALA A 64 22.61 3.45 -20.13
N ALA A 65 22.45 4.78 -20.17
CA ALA A 65 21.59 5.53 -19.25
C ALA A 65 20.10 5.15 -19.40
N ALA A 66 19.63 5.00 -20.64
CA ALA A 66 18.26 4.58 -20.94
C ALA A 66 18.00 3.15 -20.45
N THR A 67 18.92 2.23 -20.71
CA THR A 67 18.81 0.83 -20.22
C THR A 67 18.82 0.78 -18.70
N ALA A 68 19.71 1.53 -18.04
CA ALA A 68 19.76 1.57 -16.58
C ALA A 68 18.45 2.13 -15.99
N SER A 69 17.91 3.20 -16.58
CA SER A 69 16.63 3.78 -16.16
C SER A 69 15.48 2.79 -16.32
N LEU A 70 15.41 2.10 -17.46
CA LEU A 70 14.40 1.07 -17.72
C LEU A 70 14.51 -0.08 -16.70
N THR A 71 15.72 -0.55 -16.40
CA THR A 71 15.94 -1.59 -15.40
C THR A 71 15.42 -1.16 -14.02
N VAL A 72 15.71 0.08 -13.59
CA VAL A 72 15.20 0.61 -12.31
C VAL A 72 13.67 0.64 -12.30
N ILE A 73 13.04 1.12 -13.38
CA ILE A 73 11.57 1.15 -13.50
C ILE A 73 10.99 -0.27 -13.37
N LEU A 74 11.57 -1.25 -14.07
CA LEU A 74 11.10 -2.63 -14.05
C LEU A 74 11.23 -3.25 -12.66
N VAL A 75 12.36 -3.03 -11.97
CA VAL A 75 12.57 -3.50 -10.60
C VAL A 75 11.54 -2.91 -9.63
N LEU A 76 11.35 -1.59 -9.68
CA LEU A 76 10.36 -0.92 -8.82
C LEU A 76 8.92 -1.36 -9.14
N THR A 77 8.60 -1.58 -10.41
CA THR A 77 7.29 -2.07 -10.82
C THR A 77 7.05 -3.51 -10.35
N ALA A 78 8.08 -4.37 -10.42
CA ALA A 78 7.99 -5.74 -9.92
C ALA A 78 7.79 -5.77 -8.41
N ASP A 79 8.55 -4.95 -7.65
CA ASP A 79 8.40 -4.81 -6.21
C ASP A 79 6.98 -4.34 -5.83
N PHE A 80 6.45 -3.36 -6.57
CA PHE A 80 5.07 -2.89 -6.40
C PHE A 80 4.03 -3.99 -6.63
N ILE A 81 4.15 -4.74 -7.72
CA ILE A 81 3.24 -5.85 -8.02
C ILE A 81 3.32 -6.90 -6.91
N TYR A 82 4.53 -7.22 -6.45
CA TYR A 82 4.75 -8.20 -5.39
C TYR A 82 4.14 -7.74 -4.05
N ALA A 83 4.38 -6.49 -3.65
CA ALA A 83 3.81 -5.90 -2.45
C ALA A 83 2.28 -5.88 -2.50
N ARG A 84 1.69 -5.53 -3.65
CA ARG A 84 0.24 -5.48 -3.83
C ARG A 84 -0.40 -6.87 -3.86
N ALA A 85 0.23 -7.84 -4.52
CA ALA A 85 -0.23 -9.23 -4.54
C ALA A 85 -0.27 -9.82 -3.12
N ASN A 86 0.77 -9.55 -2.31
CA ASN A 86 0.80 -9.95 -0.90
C ASN A 86 -0.12 -9.12 0.01
N SER A 87 -0.71 -8.03 -0.50
CA SER A 87 -1.66 -7.17 0.22
C SER A 87 -3.13 -7.50 -0.05
N ALA A 88 -3.42 -8.63 -0.71
CA ALA A 88 -4.78 -9.16 -0.83
C ALA A 88 -5.45 -9.22 0.55
N ALA A 89 -6.74 -8.89 0.60
CA ALA A 89 -7.47 -8.91 1.87
C ALA A 89 -7.42 -10.32 2.44
N PRO A 90 -6.94 -10.53 3.69
CA PRO A 90 -6.99 -11.85 4.28
C PRO A 90 -8.45 -12.32 4.27
N ALA A 91 -8.65 -13.60 3.97
CA ALA A 91 -9.99 -14.18 3.98
C ALA A 91 -10.57 -14.02 5.39
N ALA A 92 -11.75 -13.41 5.50
CA ALA A 92 -12.45 -13.27 6.76
C ALA A 92 -13.37 -14.48 6.96
N GLN A 93 -13.27 -15.14 8.11
CA GLN A 93 -14.13 -16.26 8.44
C GLN A 93 -15.54 -15.77 8.74
N ALA A 94 -16.54 -16.31 8.05
CA ALA A 94 -17.93 -16.03 8.38
C ALA A 94 -18.27 -16.70 9.72
N ILE A 95 -18.89 -15.94 10.64
CA ILE A 95 -19.41 -16.46 11.90
C ILE A 95 -20.89 -16.09 11.99
N ASP A 96 -21.69 -17.12 12.29
CA ASP A 96 -23.11 -16.94 12.54
C ASP A 96 -23.33 -16.47 13.98
N PRO A 97 -24.14 -15.42 14.18
CA PRO A 97 -24.46 -14.94 15.50
C PRO A 97 -25.37 -15.92 16.25
N VAL A 98 -25.15 -16.07 17.56
CA VAL A 98 -26.03 -16.81 18.46
C VAL A 98 -26.91 -15.80 19.19
N GLY A 99 -28.12 -15.56 18.66
CA GLY A 99 -29.00 -14.50 19.16
C GLY A 99 -28.43 -13.11 18.84
N SER A 100 -28.16 -12.30 19.86
CA SER A 100 -27.62 -10.93 19.70
C SER A 100 -26.10 -10.83 19.87
N ILE A 101 -25.42 -11.97 20.04
CA ILE A 101 -23.98 -12.01 20.33
C ILE A 101 -23.23 -12.88 19.33
N VAL A 102 -21.96 -12.54 19.14
CA VAL A 102 -20.96 -13.36 18.47
C VAL A 102 -20.04 -13.95 19.52
N ARG A 103 -19.78 -15.26 19.42
CA ARG A 103 -18.84 -15.98 20.28
C ARG A 103 -17.68 -16.50 19.44
N VAL A 104 -16.47 -16.10 19.78
CA VAL A 104 -15.24 -16.60 19.16
C VAL A 104 -14.41 -17.31 20.22
N PRO A 105 -14.13 -18.61 20.08
CA PRO A 105 -13.26 -19.33 21.01
C PRO A 105 -11.89 -18.68 21.09
N VAL A 106 -11.39 -18.44 22.30
CA VAL A 106 -10.05 -17.85 22.52
C VAL A 106 -8.96 -18.66 21.82
N SER A 107 -9.11 -19.98 21.75
CA SER A 107 -8.17 -20.87 21.07
C SER A 107 -7.96 -20.55 19.59
N GLN A 108 -8.92 -19.93 18.91
CA GLN A 108 -8.80 -19.54 17.51
C GLN A 108 -7.86 -18.34 17.30
N ALA A 109 -7.70 -17.48 18.30
CA ALA A 109 -6.90 -16.25 18.19
C ALA A 109 -5.62 -16.27 19.04
N GLN A 110 -5.29 -17.40 19.67
CA GLN A 110 -4.20 -17.51 20.64
C GLN A 110 -2.80 -17.56 20.01
N ASP A 111 -2.70 -17.77 18.70
CA ASP A 111 -1.45 -17.90 17.94
C ASP A 111 -0.67 -16.59 17.73
N GLY A 112 -1.24 -15.45 18.14
CA GLY A 112 -0.65 -14.13 17.93
C GLY A 112 -0.87 -13.57 16.52
N ALA A 113 -1.62 -14.27 15.68
CA ALA A 113 -2.00 -13.79 14.37
C ALA A 113 -3.24 -12.88 14.44
N LEU A 114 -3.43 -12.07 13.39
CA LEU A 114 -4.62 -11.28 13.15
C LEU A 114 -5.67 -12.16 12.49
N HIS A 115 -6.78 -12.37 13.20
CA HIS A 115 -7.91 -13.14 12.69
C HIS A 115 -9.03 -12.18 12.27
N LEU A 116 -9.48 -12.33 11.02
CA LEU A 116 -10.58 -11.54 10.46
C LEU A 116 -11.85 -12.36 10.44
N PHE A 117 -12.96 -11.74 10.83
CA PHE A 117 -14.27 -12.35 10.89
C PHE A 117 -15.30 -11.47 10.20
N THR A 118 -16.34 -12.09 9.67
CA THR A 118 -17.50 -11.41 9.11
C THR A 118 -18.76 -11.90 9.81
N VAL A 119 -19.61 -10.98 10.23
CA VAL A 119 -20.93 -11.28 10.81
C VAL A 119 -22.02 -10.51 10.06
N ASN A 120 -23.15 -11.17 9.83
CA ASN A 120 -24.33 -10.52 9.27
C ASN A 120 -25.13 -9.87 10.42
N ALA A 121 -25.12 -8.53 10.45
CA ALA A 121 -25.88 -7.71 11.38
C ALA A 121 -27.14 -7.17 10.67
N GLY A 122 -28.13 -8.06 10.48
CA GLY A 122 -29.35 -7.72 9.75
C GLY A 122 -29.09 -7.55 8.25
N SER A 123 -29.23 -6.33 7.71
CA SER A 123 -29.02 -6.03 6.29
C SER A 123 -27.57 -5.65 5.94
N GLN A 124 -26.67 -5.57 6.92
CA GLN A 124 -25.27 -5.19 6.73
C GLN A 124 -24.34 -6.32 7.15
N SER A 125 -23.35 -6.61 6.31
CA SER A 125 -22.25 -7.51 6.65
C SER A 125 -21.11 -6.70 7.26
N LEU A 126 -20.76 -6.99 8.51
CA LEU A 126 -19.73 -6.27 9.26
C LEU A 126 -18.49 -7.13 9.41
N ARG A 127 -17.32 -6.55 9.08
CA ARG A 127 -16.01 -7.17 9.27
C ARG A 127 -15.35 -6.66 10.54
N PHE A 128 -14.85 -7.57 11.35
CA PHE A 128 -14.10 -7.27 12.56
C PHE A 128 -12.87 -8.15 12.67
N MET A 129 -11.94 -7.75 13.53
CA MET A 129 -10.68 -8.42 13.76
C MET A 129 -10.50 -8.76 15.23
N ILE A 130 -9.81 -9.85 15.49
CA ILE A 130 -9.32 -10.23 16.81
C ILE A 130 -7.82 -10.49 16.72
N ILE A 131 -7.06 -9.95 17.66
CA ILE A 131 -5.63 -10.21 17.79
C ILE A 131 -5.22 -10.30 19.25
N LYS A 132 -4.28 -11.19 19.55
CA LYS A 132 -3.72 -11.32 20.90
C LYS A 132 -2.90 -10.09 21.26
N LYS A 133 -3.21 -9.48 22.41
CA LYS A 133 -2.39 -8.43 23.04
C LYS A 133 -1.62 -9.00 24.23
N PRO A 134 -0.52 -8.36 24.68
CA PRO A 134 0.17 -8.74 25.91
C PRO A 134 -0.79 -8.83 27.11
N ASN A 135 -1.70 -7.86 27.22
CA ASN A 135 -2.66 -7.74 28.33
C ASN A 135 -4.11 -7.95 27.88
N GLY A 136 -4.39 -9.00 27.10
CA GLY A 136 -5.75 -9.39 26.72
C GLY A 136 -5.94 -9.58 25.22
N TRP A 137 -6.95 -8.92 24.66
CA TRP A 137 -7.41 -9.09 23.28
C TRP A 137 -7.70 -7.74 22.64
N GLY A 138 -7.20 -7.54 21.43
CA GLY A 138 -7.57 -6.42 20.58
C GLY A 138 -8.76 -6.85 19.74
N VAL A 139 -9.94 -6.32 20.05
CA VAL A 139 -11.16 -6.54 19.25
C VAL A 139 -11.55 -5.21 18.63
N ALA A 140 -11.62 -5.18 17.30
CA ALA A 140 -11.87 -3.94 16.57
C ALA A 140 -12.54 -4.23 15.23
N LEU A 141 -13.17 -3.22 14.62
CA LEU A 141 -13.63 -3.31 13.23
C LEU A 141 -12.45 -3.35 12.28
N ASP A 142 -12.61 -4.04 11.15
CA ASP A 142 -11.65 -4.04 10.03
C ASP A 142 -11.75 -2.71 9.22
N ALA A 143 -11.70 -1.60 9.95
CA ALA A 143 -11.88 -0.24 9.44
C ALA A 143 -11.25 0.79 10.38
N CYS A 144 -11.00 1.99 9.85
CA CYS A 144 -10.45 3.12 10.63
C CYS A 144 -11.23 4.41 10.35
N ARG A 145 -11.18 5.34 11.30
CA ARG A 145 -11.92 6.62 11.24
C ARG A 145 -11.41 7.58 10.17
N ILE A 146 -10.24 7.31 9.60
CA ILE A 146 -9.58 8.19 8.61
C ILE A 146 -9.70 7.62 7.19
N CYS A 147 -9.53 6.30 7.03
CA CYS A 147 -9.38 5.64 5.73
C CYS A 147 -10.55 4.72 5.36
N GLY A 148 -11.53 4.55 6.25
CA GLY A 148 -12.70 3.73 5.95
C GLY A 148 -12.45 2.22 6.12
N ALA A 149 -13.23 1.43 5.38
CA ALA A 149 -13.32 -0.03 5.50
C ALA A 149 -12.35 -0.80 4.58
N GLU A 150 -11.19 -0.21 4.30
CA GLU A 150 -10.12 -0.82 3.46
C GLU A 150 -9.43 -2.00 4.16
N GLY A 151 -9.53 -2.02 5.49
CA GLY A 151 -9.08 -3.10 6.35
C GLY A 151 -7.59 -3.11 6.64
N TYR A 152 -7.17 -4.21 7.27
CA TYR A 152 -5.83 -4.37 7.83
C TYR A 152 -5.22 -5.72 7.46
N ARG A 153 -3.89 -5.78 7.56
CA ARG A 153 -3.10 -7.02 7.46
C ARG A 153 -2.06 -7.03 8.56
N GLN A 154 -1.63 -8.21 9.00
CA GLN A 154 -0.48 -8.30 9.90
C GLN A 154 0.82 -8.32 9.11
N ASP A 155 1.84 -7.63 9.62
CA ASP A 155 3.19 -7.60 9.10
C ASP A 155 4.17 -7.71 10.27
N GLY A 156 4.63 -8.93 10.53
CA GLY A 156 5.44 -9.25 11.69
C GLY A 156 4.77 -8.85 13.01
N GLN A 157 5.36 -7.87 13.69
CA GLN A 157 4.94 -7.38 15.01
C GLN A 157 3.95 -6.19 14.94
N ASN A 158 3.50 -5.82 13.74
CA ASN A 158 2.58 -4.71 13.53
C ASN A 158 1.34 -5.16 12.76
N VAL A 159 0.25 -4.40 12.93
CA VAL A 159 -0.92 -4.46 12.06
C VAL A 159 -0.87 -3.24 11.14
N VAL A 160 -0.91 -3.45 9.84
CA VAL A 160 -0.73 -2.41 8.82
C VAL A 160 -2.08 -2.09 8.17
N CYS A 161 -2.46 -0.81 8.16
CA CYS A 161 -3.63 -0.35 7.44
C CYS A 161 -3.40 -0.49 5.93
N ARG A 162 -4.32 -1.14 5.22
CA ARG A 162 -4.17 -1.44 3.78
C ARG A 162 -4.30 -0.20 2.88
N HIS A 163 -4.88 0.88 3.39
CA HIS A 163 -5.03 2.14 2.65
C HIS A 163 -3.87 3.11 2.88
N CYS A 164 -3.56 3.41 4.14
CA CYS A 164 -2.54 4.41 4.50
C CYS A 164 -1.14 3.84 4.76
N ALA A 165 -0.99 2.51 4.75
CA ALA A 165 0.24 1.78 5.12
C ALA A 165 0.79 2.10 6.52
N SER A 166 -0.02 2.72 7.39
CA SER A 166 0.36 3.01 8.76
C SER A 166 0.56 1.71 9.53
N ALA A 167 1.74 1.55 10.13
CA ALA A 167 2.03 0.46 11.06
C ALA A 167 1.40 0.79 12.42
N ILE A 168 0.55 -0.11 12.90
CA ILE A 168 -0.17 -0.01 14.17
C ILE A 168 0.46 -0.99 15.15
N PHE A 169 0.84 -0.44 16.30
CA PHE A 169 1.41 -1.21 17.40
C PHE A 169 0.33 -2.12 18.01
N ILE A 170 0.57 -3.44 18.06
CA ILE A 170 -0.46 -4.42 18.48
C ILE A 170 -1.09 -4.10 19.84
N PRO A 171 -0.34 -3.70 20.89
CA PRO A 171 -0.92 -3.35 22.18
C PRO A 171 -1.92 -2.19 22.14
N SER A 172 -1.82 -1.27 21.18
CA SER A 172 -2.74 -0.14 21.05
C SER A 172 -4.00 -0.47 20.26
N ILE A 173 -4.12 -1.67 19.68
CA ILE A 173 -5.28 -2.02 18.85
C ILE A 173 -6.56 -1.93 19.68
N GLY A 174 -7.49 -1.11 19.17
CA GLY A 174 -8.77 -0.77 19.80
C GLY A 174 -8.78 0.61 20.47
N ASP A 175 -7.61 1.22 20.69
CA ASP A 175 -7.51 2.58 21.23
C ASP A 175 -7.87 3.63 20.17
N GLN A 176 -8.14 4.86 20.60
CA GLN A 176 -8.40 5.97 19.68
C GLN A 176 -7.10 6.58 19.16
N GLY A 177 -7.11 7.00 17.89
CA GLY A 177 -6.05 7.80 17.27
C GLY A 177 -5.60 7.28 15.91
N GLY A 178 -5.29 8.19 14.98
CA GLY A 178 -4.69 7.85 13.68
C GLY A 178 -5.47 6.80 12.86
N CYS A 179 -4.73 5.97 12.12
CA CYS A 179 -5.27 4.79 11.42
C CYS A 179 -5.40 3.57 12.36
N ASN A 180 -5.58 3.74 13.68
CA ASN A 180 -5.81 2.62 14.60
C ASN A 180 -7.22 2.03 14.38
N PRO A 181 -7.39 0.70 14.32
CA PRO A 181 -8.69 0.05 14.19
C PRO A 181 -9.73 0.55 15.20
N ILE A 182 -10.97 0.70 14.75
CA ILE A 182 -12.07 1.15 15.61
C ILE A 182 -12.40 0.05 16.63
N GLY A 183 -12.00 0.24 17.89
CA GLY A 183 -12.21 -0.73 18.96
C GLY A 183 -13.68 -1.04 19.24
N VAL A 184 -13.97 -2.32 19.49
CA VAL A 184 -15.30 -2.83 19.79
C VAL A 184 -15.26 -3.44 21.19
N PRO A 185 -16.20 -3.07 22.09
CA PRO A 185 -16.30 -3.70 23.41
C PRO A 185 -16.49 -5.21 23.28
N ALA A 186 -15.69 -5.96 24.03
CA ALA A 186 -15.77 -7.41 24.10
C ALA A 186 -15.52 -7.88 25.53
N ARG A 187 -16.08 -9.03 25.88
CA ARG A 187 -15.90 -9.66 27.20
C ARG A 187 -15.45 -11.11 27.05
N LEU A 188 -14.74 -11.61 28.05
CA LEU A 188 -14.39 -13.02 28.13
C LEU A 188 -15.47 -13.76 28.93
N ASP A 189 -15.94 -14.89 28.39
CA ASP A 189 -16.98 -15.71 29.02
C ASP A 189 -16.81 -17.18 28.61
N GLY A 190 -16.55 -18.05 29.58
CA GLY A 190 -16.45 -19.49 29.33
C GLY A 190 -15.35 -19.93 28.36
N GLY A 191 -14.30 -19.10 28.17
CA GLY A 191 -13.25 -19.36 27.17
C GLY A 191 -13.53 -18.78 25.78
N ASP A 192 -14.64 -18.06 25.62
CA ASP A 192 -14.96 -17.31 24.41
C ASP A 192 -14.72 -15.82 24.59
N ILE A 193 -14.35 -15.16 23.50
CA ILE A 193 -14.47 -13.72 23.31
C ILE A 193 -15.90 -13.47 22.80
N VAL A 194 -16.68 -12.75 23.61
CA VAL A 194 -18.08 -12.43 23.32
C VAL A 194 -18.20 -10.98 22.92
N ILE A 195 -18.86 -10.75 21.79
CA ILE A 195 -19.04 -9.43 21.17
C ILE A 195 -20.52 -9.23 20.88
N ASP A 196 -21.08 -8.10 21.30
CA ASP A 196 -22.46 -7.74 21.00
C ASP A 196 -22.58 -7.19 19.56
N ILE A 197 -23.57 -7.68 18.81
CA ILE A 197 -23.81 -7.21 17.43
C ILE A 197 -24.21 -5.74 17.41
N SER A 198 -24.95 -5.28 18.42
CA SER A 198 -25.30 -3.88 18.58
C SER A 198 -24.06 -3.00 18.75
N GLY A 199 -23.05 -3.46 19.50
CA GLY A 199 -21.77 -2.77 19.65
C GLY A 199 -21.01 -2.66 18.33
N LEU A 200 -20.96 -3.74 17.54
CA LEU A 200 -20.37 -3.73 16.20
C LEU A 200 -21.09 -2.73 15.27
N ALA A 201 -22.43 -2.74 15.28
CA ALA A 201 -23.25 -1.86 14.45
C ALA A 201 -23.21 -0.39 14.90
N GLU A 202 -23.00 -0.12 16.18
CA GLU A 202 -22.78 1.23 16.69
C GLU A 202 -21.42 1.75 16.23
N LYS A 203 -20.36 0.96 16.42
CA LYS A 203 -19.00 1.32 16.02
C LYS A 203 -18.82 1.45 14.51
N SER A 204 -19.61 0.74 13.70
CA SER A 204 -19.52 0.85 12.24
C SER A 204 -19.96 2.23 11.73
N LYS A 205 -20.74 2.99 12.52
CA LYS A 205 -21.12 4.37 12.18
C LYS A 205 -19.94 5.34 12.26
N GLU A 206 -18.86 4.97 12.93
CA GLU A 206 -17.62 5.77 13.00
C GLU A 206 -16.76 5.63 11.73
N ILE A 207 -17.13 4.74 10.80
CA ILE A 207 -16.43 4.53 9.55
C ILE A 207 -16.79 5.66 8.57
N PRO A 208 -15.81 6.41 8.02
CA PRO A 208 -16.07 7.41 7.00
C PRO A 208 -16.62 6.74 5.73
N ARG A 209 -17.64 7.37 5.15
CA ARG A 209 -18.28 6.94 3.89
C ARG A 209 -17.59 7.53 2.68
#